data_AF-B6IJE3-F1
#
_entry.id   AF-B6IJE3-F1
#
_cell.length_a   1.000
_cell.length_b   1.000
_cell.length_c   1.000
_cell.angle_alpha   90.00
_cell.angle_beta   90.00
_cell.angle_gamma   90.00
#
_symmetry.space_group_name_H-M   'P 1'
#
loop_
_entity.id
_entity.type
_entity.pdbx_description
1 polymer ?
#
loop_
_entity_poly.entity_id
_entity_poly.type
_entity_poly.pdbx_seq_one_letter_code
_entity_poly.pdbx_strand_id
1 'polypeptide(L)'
;MASRLTTNRNAGGTKKKVALQKRKRILLEVFKKNSFPSKAIIGKVSERTGQTTIQVRKWFVAQRAKVYRTTADSSQLPQQMRILDEIYKQKQYIDLTEMTEIMERTGASRQSILQNIRGRRMVDRKEGKQVVDESRVPKFPSWEKKMRKVTDEQKEILEKFFETNQFPSKDEISGIFVNGELSDKEVKNWFSGERQRARKLNKSRLATLPSQMQLLNDAYKTNNSPDIAELSEKTGVCLQSLTAHFARRRRADKRRVRFDLKSIQIKVVSRYIKN
;
A
#
# COMPACT_ATOMS: atom_id res chain seq x y z
N MET A 1 47.22 23.92 -44.71
CA MET A 1 46.37 22.71 -44.88
C MET A 1 45.69 22.41 -43.55
N ALA A 2 44.38 22.68 -43.42
CA ALA A 2 43.63 22.46 -42.18
C ALA A 2 42.53 21.42 -42.43
N SER A 3 42.75 20.19 -41.96
CA SER A 3 41.77 19.10 -42.01
C SER A 3 40.67 19.32 -40.97
N ARG A 4 39.43 19.47 -41.43
CA ARG A 4 38.24 19.47 -40.57
C ARG A 4 37.87 18.04 -40.19
N LEU A 5 37.95 17.73 -38.90
CA LEU A 5 37.34 16.56 -38.29
C LEU A 5 35.81 16.69 -38.32
N THR A 6 35.14 15.95 -39.21
CA THR A 6 33.69 15.77 -39.17
C THR A 6 33.34 14.74 -38.10
N THR A 7 32.96 15.21 -36.91
CA THR A 7 32.43 14.35 -35.84
C THR A 7 31.06 13.78 -36.24
N ASN A 8 31.00 12.46 -36.37
CA ASN A 8 29.83 11.66 -36.71
C ASN A 8 28.74 11.70 -35.61
N ARG A 9 27.77 12.60 -35.75
CA ARG A 9 26.59 12.72 -34.85
C ARG A 9 25.52 11.63 -35.04
N ASN A 10 25.63 10.76 -36.06
CA ASN A 10 24.54 9.87 -36.48
C ASN A 10 24.54 8.48 -35.80
N ALA A 11 25.65 8.06 -35.18
CA ALA A 11 25.76 6.73 -34.57
C ALA A 11 24.94 6.56 -33.26
N GLY A 12 24.64 7.65 -32.55
CA GLY A 12 23.93 7.63 -31.26
C GLY A 12 22.42 7.39 -31.35
N GLY A 13 21.78 7.84 -32.44
CA GLY A 13 20.34 7.67 -32.67
C GLY A 13 19.96 6.22 -33.01
N THR A 14 20.77 5.57 -33.85
CA THR A 14 20.56 4.19 -34.29
C THR A 14 20.67 3.20 -33.14
N LYS A 15 21.67 3.33 -32.26
CA LYS A 15 21.85 2.47 -31.07
C LYS A 15 20.68 2.57 -30.09
N LYS A 16 20.16 3.79 -29.85
CA LYS A 16 18.99 4.01 -28.98
C LYS A 16 17.72 3.38 -29.56
N LYS A 17 17.50 3.50 -30.89
CA LYS A 17 16.36 2.89 -31.59
C LYS A 17 16.39 1.36 -31.50
N VAL A 18 17.55 0.75 -31.71
CA VAL A 18 17.74 -0.71 -31.59
C VAL A 18 17.49 -1.19 -30.16
N ALA A 19 18.01 -0.49 -29.15
CA ALA A 19 17.76 -0.82 -27.74
C ALA A 19 16.26 -0.73 -27.39
N LEU A 20 15.56 0.29 -27.91
CA LEU A 20 14.12 0.45 -27.71
C LEU A 20 13.32 -0.68 -28.36
N GLN A 21 13.69 -1.10 -29.57
CA GLN A 21 13.07 -2.24 -30.26
C GLN A 21 13.29 -3.55 -29.50
N LYS A 22 14.51 -3.80 -29.02
CA LYS A 22 14.83 -4.99 -28.20
C LYS A 22 13.97 -5.03 -26.93
N ARG A 23 13.86 -3.90 -26.21
CA ARG A 23 13.00 -3.78 -25.01
C ARG A 23 11.54 -4.10 -25.34
N LYS A 24 11.00 -3.49 -26.40
CA LYS A 24 9.62 -3.70 -26.84
C LYS A 24 9.36 -5.16 -27.19
N ARG A 25 10.29 -5.83 -27.87
CA ARG A 25 10.19 -7.26 -28.20
C ARG A 25 10.09 -8.13 -26.96
N ILE A 26 10.99 -7.95 -25.99
CA ILE A 26 10.99 -8.71 -24.73
C ILE A 26 9.66 -8.54 -23.98
N LEU A 27 9.18 -7.29 -23.87
CA LEU A 27 7.92 -6.99 -23.19
C LEU A 27 6.73 -7.66 -23.87
N LEU A 28 6.66 -7.62 -25.20
CA LEU A 28 5.58 -8.26 -25.97
C LEU A 28 5.62 -9.78 -25.90
N GLU A 29 6.81 -10.39 -25.95
CA GLU A 29 6.97 -11.84 -25.80
C GLU A 29 6.47 -12.32 -24.42
N VAL A 30 6.83 -11.60 -23.36
CA VAL A 30 6.35 -11.93 -22.01
C VAL A 30 4.86 -11.66 -21.87
N PHE A 31 4.35 -10.58 -22.47
CA PHE A 31 2.92 -10.26 -22.45
C PHE A 31 2.05 -11.36 -23.07
N LYS A 32 2.46 -11.91 -24.21
CA LYS A 32 1.73 -13.01 -24.86
C LYS A 32 1.61 -14.24 -23.97
N LYS A 33 2.65 -14.55 -23.18
CA LYS A 33 2.67 -15.69 -22.26
C LYS A 33 2.01 -15.39 -20.92
N ASN A 34 2.18 -14.16 -20.42
CA ASN A 34 1.76 -13.71 -19.10
C ASN A 34 1.31 -12.24 -19.19
N SER A 35 0.05 -12.03 -19.52
CA SER A 35 -0.58 -10.70 -19.51
C SER A 35 -0.68 -10.10 -18.09
N PHE A 36 -0.66 -10.96 -17.05
CA PHE A 36 -0.66 -10.58 -15.64
C PHE A 36 0.59 -11.10 -14.91
N PRO A 37 1.78 -10.57 -15.24
CA PRO A 37 3.03 -11.10 -14.72
C PRO A 37 3.13 -10.93 -13.19
N SER A 38 3.58 -11.99 -12.51
CA SER A 38 3.87 -11.96 -11.07
C SER A 38 5.04 -11.02 -10.73
N LYS A 39 5.23 -10.71 -9.44
CA LYS A 39 6.35 -9.88 -8.98
C LYS A 39 7.71 -10.44 -9.42
N ALA A 40 7.85 -11.77 -9.43
CA ALA A 40 9.06 -12.46 -9.87
C ALA A 40 9.30 -12.27 -11.39
N ILE A 41 8.26 -12.43 -12.21
CA ILE A 41 8.36 -12.22 -13.67
C ILE A 41 8.70 -10.75 -13.96
N ILE A 42 8.05 -9.81 -13.29
CA ILE A 42 8.35 -8.39 -13.41
C ILE A 42 9.82 -8.09 -13.08
N GLY A 43 10.39 -8.73 -12.04
CA GLY A 43 11.81 -8.61 -11.69
C GLY A 43 12.73 -9.04 -12.83
N LYS A 44 12.53 -10.26 -13.34
CA LYS A 44 13.30 -10.81 -14.47
C LYS A 44 13.22 -9.94 -15.73
N VAL A 45 12.04 -9.37 -16.02
CA VAL A 45 11.86 -8.44 -17.15
C VAL A 45 12.60 -7.12 -16.92
N SER A 46 12.57 -6.62 -15.68
CA SER A 46 13.28 -5.41 -15.25
C SER A 46 14.78 -5.51 -15.59
N GLU A 47 15.40 -6.61 -15.17
CA GLU A 47 16.82 -6.91 -15.42
C GLU A 47 17.14 -6.99 -16.91
N ARG A 48 16.36 -7.76 -17.68
CA ARG A 48 16.57 -7.95 -19.12
C ARG A 48 16.38 -6.70 -19.97
N THR A 49 15.54 -5.76 -19.53
CA THR A 49 15.20 -4.54 -20.28
C THR A 49 15.97 -3.31 -19.81
N GLY A 50 16.57 -3.36 -18.61
CA GLY A 50 17.17 -2.20 -17.94
C GLY A 50 16.13 -1.16 -17.48
N GLN A 51 14.85 -1.55 -17.38
CA GLN A 51 13.79 -0.70 -16.86
C GLN A 51 13.59 -0.96 -15.37
N THR A 52 12.98 -0.02 -14.64
CA THR A 52 12.57 -0.28 -13.25
C THR A 52 11.32 -1.16 -13.21
N THR A 53 11.14 -1.92 -12.13
CA THR A 53 9.94 -2.76 -11.95
C THR A 53 8.63 -1.96 -12.05
N ILE A 54 8.64 -0.69 -11.67
CA ILE A 54 7.49 0.22 -11.79
C ILE A 54 7.19 0.53 -13.26
N GLN A 55 8.21 0.87 -14.05
CA GLN A 55 8.05 1.13 -15.48
C GLN A 55 7.51 -0.11 -16.22
N VAL A 56 8.04 -1.29 -15.90
CA VAL A 56 7.55 -2.56 -16.47
C VAL A 56 6.07 -2.76 -16.11
N ARG A 57 5.69 -2.67 -14.83
CA ARG A 57 4.28 -2.80 -14.42
C ARG A 57 3.36 -1.82 -15.15
N LYS A 58 3.74 -0.55 -15.25
CA LYS A 58 2.98 0.47 -15.97
C LYS A 58 2.82 0.12 -17.45
N TRP A 59 3.88 -0.41 -18.07
CA TRP A 59 3.83 -0.86 -19.46
C TRP A 59 2.80 -1.98 -19.65
N PHE A 60 2.77 -3.00 -18.76
CA PHE A 60 1.78 -4.09 -18.86
C PHE A 60 0.34 -3.58 -18.71
N VAL A 61 0.09 -2.66 -17.77
CA VAL A 61 -1.24 -2.02 -17.61
C VAL A 61 -1.64 -1.27 -18.89
N ALA A 62 -0.73 -0.46 -19.43
CA ALA A 62 -0.99 0.29 -20.65
C ALA A 62 -1.20 -0.62 -21.86
N GLN A 63 -0.45 -1.72 -21.95
CA GLN A 63 -0.54 -2.68 -23.04
C GLN A 63 -1.88 -3.44 -23.00
N ARG A 64 -2.36 -3.87 -21.83
CA ARG A 64 -3.72 -4.47 -21.72
C ARG A 64 -4.79 -3.49 -22.17
N ALA A 65 -4.73 -2.24 -21.70
CA ALA A 65 -5.67 -1.20 -22.11
C ALA A 65 -5.61 -0.89 -23.61
N LYS A 66 -4.41 -0.98 -24.22
CA LYS A 66 -4.26 -0.86 -25.68
C LYS A 66 -4.93 -2.02 -26.40
N VAL A 67 -4.65 -3.25 -25.99
CA VAL A 67 -5.24 -4.46 -26.60
C VAL A 67 -6.78 -4.40 -26.55
N TYR A 68 -7.37 -4.01 -25.42
CA TYR A 68 -8.82 -3.86 -25.31
C TYR A 68 -9.46 -2.83 -26.26
N ARG A 69 -8.71 -1.81 -26.70
CA ARG A 69 -9.17 -0.82 -27.68
C ARG A 69 -9.01 -1.29 -29.12
N THR A 70 -7.99 -2.10 -29.39
CA THR A 70 -7.65 -2.52 -30.76
C THR A 70 -8.23 -3.86 -31.15
N THR A 71 -8.76 -4.62 -30.19
CA THR A 71 -9.23 -5.99 -30.39
C THR A 71 -10.65 -6.10 -29.85
N ALA A 72 -11.63 -6.14 -30.76
CA ALA A 72 -13.05 -6.26 -30.40
C ALA A 72 -13.44 -7.71 -30.07
N ASP A 73 -12.86 -8.68 -30.78
CA ASP A 73 -13.10 -10.10 -30.58
C ASP A 73 -12.26 -10.66 -29.42
N SER A 74 -12.95 -11.23 -28.42
CA SER A 74 -12.32 -11.83 -27.24
C SER A 74 -11.47 -13.05 -27.58
N SER A 75 -11.76 -13.77 -28.68
CA SER A 75 -11.01 -14.96 -29.09
C SER A 75 -9.54 -14.65 -29.43
N GLN A 76 -9.28 -13.41 -29.88
CA GLN A 76 -7.97 -12.93 -30.28
C GLN A 76 -7.14 -12.38 -29.10
N LEU A 77 -7.72 -12.31 -27.91
CA LEU A 77 -7.03 -11.85 -26.71
C LEU A 77 -6.06 -12.93 -26.19
N PRO A 78 -4.93 -12.53 -25.55
CA PRO A 78 -4.12 -13.47 -24.80
C PRO A 78 -4.97 -14.24 -23.78
N GLN A 79 -4.69 -15.54 -23.59
CA GLN A 79 -5.53 -16.46 -22.80
C GLN A 79 -6.00 -15.88 -21.46
N GLN A 80 -5.08 -15.34 -20.63
CA GLN A 80 -5.46 -14.77 -19.35
C GLN A 80 -6.41 -13.56 -19.50
N MET A 81 -6.21 -12.71 -20.50
CA MET A 81 -7.10 -11.57 -20.76
C MET A 81 -8.46 -12.01 -21.30
N ARG A 82 -8.50 -13.06 -22.13
CA ARG A 82 -9.73 -13.64 -22.65
C ARG A 82 -10.65 -14.10 -21.53
N ILE A 83 -10.11 -14.87 -20.58
CA ILE A 83 -10.86 -15.35 -19.39
C ILE A 83 -11.49 -14.17 -18.63
N LEU A 84 -10.71 -13.11 -18.38
CA LEU A 84 -11.23 -11.93 -17.67
C LEU A 84 -12.25 -11.13 -18.51
N ASP A 85 -12.07 -11.05 -19.84
CA ASP A 85 -12.96 -10.30 -20.72
C ASP A 85 -14.32 -11.00 -20.90
N GLU A 86 -14.33 -12.34 -20.95
CA GLU A 86 -15.57 -13.15 -20.98
C GLU A 86 -16.42 -12.90 -19.72
N ILE A 87 -15.81 -12.94 -18.53
CA ILE A 87 -16.50 -12.67 -17.25
C ILE A 87 -16.95 -11.21 -17.19
N TYR A 88 -16.09 -10.28 -17.61
CA TYR A 88 -16.42 -8.87 -17.67
C TYR A 88 -17.63 -8.59 -18.58
N LYS A 89 -17.73 -9.24 -19.75
CA LYS A 89 -18.85 -9.05 -20.67
C LYS A 89 -20.19 -9.50 -20.09
N GLN A 90 -20.19 -10.41 -19.09
CA GLN A 90 -21.42 -10.85 -18.43
C GLN A 90 -21.95 -9.83 -17.41
N LYS A 91 -21.11 -9.37 -16.46
CA LYS A 91 -21.56 -8.54 -15.32
C LYS A 91 -20.88 -7.17 -15.19
N GLN A 92 -19.80 -6.92 -15.93
CA GLN A 92 -18.93 -5.72 -15.84
C GLN A 92 -18.22 -5.51 -14.48
N TYR A 93 -18.43 -6.42 -13.52
CA TYR A 93 -17.74 -6.53 -12.24
C TYR A 93 -17.49 -8.01 -11.92
N ILE A 94 -16.73 -8.28 -10.86
CA ILE A 94 -16.44 -9.63 -10.38
C ILE A 94 -16.99 -9.76 -8.95
N ASP A 95 -17.57 -10.90 -8.61
CA ASP A 95 -17.92 -11.28 -7.24
C ASP A 95 -16.84 -12.13 -6.54
N LEU A 96 -17.09 -12.58 -5.31
CA LEU A 96 -16.08 -13.32 -4.53
C LEU A 96 -15.75 -14.70 -5.12
N THR A 97 -16.76 -15.40 -5.62
CA THR A 97 -16.61 -16.75 -6.17
C THR A 97 -15.81 -16.68 -7.46
N GLU A 98 -16.21 -15.79 -8.36
CA GLU A 98 -15.52 -15.54 -9.62
C GLU A 98 -14.07 -15.09 -9.41
N MET A 99 -13.80 -14.28 -8.37
CA MET A 99 -12.43 -13.86 -8.05
C MET A 99 -11.52 -15.06 -7.77
N THR A 100 -11.99 -16.01 -6.95
CA THR A 100 -11.22 -17.21 -6.59
C THR A 100 -10.93 -18.06 -7.83
N GLU A 101 -11.96 -18.29 -8.65
CA GLU A 101 -11.84 -19.08 -9.88
C GLU A 101 -10.86 -18.42 -10.88
N ILE A 102 -10.95 -17.10 -11.08
CA ILE A 102 -10.05 -16.37 -11.98
C ILE A 102 -8.61 -16.47 -11.50
N MET A 103 -8.37 -16.34 -10.19
CA MET A 103 -7.02 -16.45 -9.62
C MET A 103 -6.42 -17.82 -9.89
N GLU A 104 -7.20 -18.89 -9.71
CA GLU A 104 -6.76 -20.27 -9.99
C GLU A 104 -6.47 -20.48 -11.48
N ARG A 105 -7.41 -20.08 -12.34
CA ARG A 105 -7.29 -20.29 -13.80
C ARG A 105 -6.20 -19.45 -14.46
N THR A 106 -5.92 -18.26 -13.94
CA THR A 106 -4.98 -17.32 -14.56
C THR A 106 -3.64 -17.21 -13.84
N GLY A 107 -3.56 -17.63 -12.58
CA GLY A 107 -2.41 -17.36 -11.70
C GLY A 107 -2.20 -15.87 -11.41
N ALA A 108 -3.13 -15.00 -11.80
CA ALA A 108 -3.03 -13.56 -11.59
C ALA A 108 -3.37 -13.20 -10.14
N SER A 109 -2.70 -12.20 -9.57
CA SER A 109 -3.07 -11.73 -8.24
C SER A 109 -4.42 -11.01 -8.26
N ARG A 110 -5.18 -11.13 -7.16
CA ARG A 110 -6.43 -10.38 -6.93
C ARG A 110 -6.32 -8.91 -7.31
N GLN A 111 -5.26 -8.24 -6.87
CA GLN A 111 -5.04 -6.83 -7.19
C GLN A 111 -4.91 -6.59 -8.70
N SER A 112 -4.22 -7.46 -9.43
CA SER A 112 -4.04 -7.34 -10.88
C SER A 112 -5.35 -7.54 -11.63
N ILE A 113 -6.17 -8.51 -11.19
CA ILE A 113 -7.50 -8.78 -11.72
C ILE A 113 -8.42 -7.57 -11.51
N LEU A 114 -8.52 -7.06 -10.27
CA LEU A 114 -9.34 -5.89 -9.95
C LEU A 114 -8.92 -4.64 -10.74
N GLN A 115 -7.62 -4.40 -10.86
CA GLN A 115 -7.09 -3.31 -11.69
C GLN A 115 -7.42 -3.48 -13.17
N ASN A 116 -7.44 -4.72 -13.67
CA ASN A 116 -7.76 -5.01 -15.05
C ASN A 116 -9.22 -4.70 -15.38
N ILE A 117 -10.14 -5.21 -14.57
CA ILE A 117 -11.58 -4.99 -14.75
C ILE A 117 -11.92 -3.51 -14.68
N ARG A 118 -11.36 -2.79 -13.69
CA ARG A 118 -11.50 -1.33 -13.61
C ARG A 118 -10.93 -0.65 -14.86
N GLY A 119 -9.78 -1.12 -15.35
CA GLY A 119 -9.17 -0.67 -16.60
C GLY A 119 -10.08 -0.86 -17.82
N ARG A 120 -10.73 -2.02 -17.92
CA ARG A 120 -11.68 -2.34 -19.00
C ARG A 120 -12.91 -1.45 -18.96
N ARG A 121 -13.53 -1.25 -17.78
CA ARG A 121 -14.63 -0.27 -17.60
C ARG A 121 -14.23 1.14 -18.05
N MET A 122 -12.99 1.57 -17.75
CA MET A 122 -12.50 2.88 -18.19
C MET A 122 -12.32 2.97 -19.71
N VAL A 123 -11.92 1.88 -20.37
CA VAL A 123 -11.84 1.83 -21.84
C VAL A 123 -13.23 1.94 -22.45
N ASP A 124 -14.18 1.11 -21.99
CA ASP A 124 -15.55 1.10 -22.50
C ASP A 124 -16.25 2.45 -22.31
N ARG A 125 -16.07 3.09 -21.13
CA ARG A 125 -16.58 4.44 -20.88
C ARG A 125 -16.03 5.47 -21.86
N LYS A 126 -14.76 5.35 -22.27
CA LYS A 126 -14.15 6.25 -23.27
C LYS A 126 -14.66 5.99 -24.69
N GLU A 127 -15.10 4.77 -24.98
CA GLU A 127 -15.72 4.38 -26.24
C GLU A 127 -17.23 4.68 -26.28
N GLY A 128 -17.77 5.35 -25.24
CA GLY A 128 -19.20 5.70 -25.17
C GLY A 128 -20.12 4.54 -24.78
N LYS A 129 -19.58 3.39 -24.36
CA LYS A 129 -20.38 2.25 -23.92
C LYS A 129 -20.94 2.50 -22.52
N GLN A 130 -22.16 2.03 -22.29
CA GLN A 130 -22.76 2.01 -20.96
C GLN A 130 -22.02 1.02 -20.06
N VAL A 131 -21.50 1.51 -18.94
CA VAL A 131 -20.81 0.71 -17.92
C VAL A 131 -21.45 0.92 -16.56
N VAL A 132 -21.44 -0.12 -15.73
CA VAL A 132 -21.89 -0.07 -14.35
C VAL A 132 -21.21 1.08 -13.59
N ASP A 133 -22.00 1.80 -12.79
CA ASP A 133 -21.49 2.85 -11.93
C ASP A 133 -20.53 2.28 -10.87
N GLU A 134 -19.40 2.94 -10.64
CA GLU A 134 -18.35 2.42 -9.75
C GLU A 134 -18.81 2.32 -8.29
N SER A 135 -19.85 3.07 -7.89
CA SER A 135 -20.48 2.96 -6.56
C SER A 135 -21.26 1.66 -6.39
N ARG A 136 -21.77 1.07 -7.48
CA ARG A 136 -22.54 -0.18 -7.48
C ARG A 136 -21.67 -1.43 -7.60
N VAL A 137 -20.39 -1.27 -7.94
CA VAL A 137 -19.44 -2.37 -8.01
C VAL A 137 -19.23 -2.96 -6.61
N PRO A 138 -19.43 -4.28 -6.41
CA PRO A 138 -19.21 -4.92 -5.13
C PRO A 138 -17.82 -4.60 -4.57
N LYS A 139 -17.80 -4.02 -3.38
CA LYS A 139 -16.56 -3.84 -2.64
C LYS A 139 -16.19 -5.20 -2.08
N PHE A 140 -15.24 -5.83 -2.73
CA PHE A 140 -14.52 -6.96 -2.15
C PHE A 140 -14.11 -6.60 -0.74
N PRO A 141 -14.63 -7.31 0.27
CA PRO A 141 -14.34 -6.91 1.63
C PRO A 141 -12.84 -7.07 1.83
N SER A 142 -12.25 -6.14 2.58
CA SER A 142 -10.84 -6.16 2.91
C SER A 142 -10.43 -7.37 3.76
N TRP A 143 -11.24 -8.44 3.84
CA TRP A 143 -10.96 -9.60 4.67
C TRP A 143 -9.82 -10.47 4.14
N GLU A 144 -9.33 -10.32 2.91
CA GLU A 144 -7.99 -10.89 2.58
C GLU A 144 -6.86 -10.18 3.35
N LYS A 145 -7.13 -8.96 3.85
CA LYS A 145 -6.32 -8.25 4.84
C LYS A 145 -6.75 -8.54 6.28
N LYS A 146 -7.81 -9.33 6.49
CA LYS A 146 -8.11 -10.01 7.76
C LYS A 146 -7.22 -11.26 7.67
N MET A 147 -5.92 -11.07 7.90
CA MET A 147 -5.32 -11.46 9.18
C MET A 147 -5.99 -12.73 9.66
N ARG A 148 -5.24 -13.83 9.68
CA ARG A 148 -5.50 -14.94 10.59
C ARG A 148 -6.08 -14.32 11.87
N LYS A 149 -7.35 -14.60 12.17
CA LYS A 149 -7.95 -14.04 13.38
C LYS A 149 -7.09 -14.59 14.51
N VAL A 150 -6.50 -13.67 15.30
CA VAL A 150 -5.90 -14.02 16.58
C VAL A 150 -6.97 -14.83 17.31
N THR A 151 -6.67 -16.07 17.68
CA THR A 151 -7.61 -16.92 18.42
C THR A 151 -7.82 -16.33 19.81
N ASP A 152 -8.89 -16.74 20.51
CA ASP A 152 -9.15 -16.21 21.85
C ASP A 152 -8.01 -16.55 22.83
N GLU A 153 -7.41 -17.74 22.70
CA GLU A 153 -6.21 -18.16 23.44
C GLU A 153 -5.00 -17.24 23.15
N GLN A 154 -4.73 -16.96 21.87
CA GLN A 154 -3.63 -16.05 21.49
C GLN A 154 -3.89 -14.62 21.98
N LYS A 155 -5.17 -14.21 22.03
CA LYS A 155 -5.59 -12.90 22.52
C LYS A 155 -5.36 -12.78 24.02
N GLU A 156 -5.67 -13.83 24.79
CA GLU A 156 -5.43 -13.87 26.25
C GLU A 156 -3.94 -13.70 26.57
N ILE A 157 -3.05 -14.40 25.85
CA ILE A 157 -1.59 -14.26 26.00
C ILE A 157 -1.15 -12.82 25.73
N LEU A 158 -1.66 -12.22 24.64
CA LEU A 158 -1.34 -10.85 24.27
C LEU A 158 -1.88 -9.82 25.27
N GLU A 159 -3.08 -10.03 25.82
CA GLU A 159 -3.70 -9.18 26.84
C GLU A 159 -2.92 -9.24 28.15
N LYS A 160 -2.56 -10.45 28.62
CA LYS A 160 -1.74 -10.64 29.82
C LYS A 160 -0.36 -10.00 29.68
N PHE A 161 0.27 -10.10 28.52
CA PHE A 161 1.53 -9.40 28.25
C PHE A 161 1.32 -7.87 28.20
N PHE A 162 0.22 -7.40 27.62
CA PHE A 162 -0.08 -5.98 27.55
C PHE A 162 -0.28 -5.34 28.92
N GLU A 163 -0.81 -6.06 29.90
CA GLU A 163 -0.95 -5.57 31.28
C GLU A 163 0.40 -5.24 31.92
N THR A 164 1.44 -6.03 31.62
CA THR A 164 2.78 -5.86 32.20
C THR A 164 3.67 -4.95 31.36
N ASN A 165 3.70 -5.13 30.03
CA ASN A 165 4.52 -4.35 29.12
C ASN A 165 3.75 -3.95 27.86
N GLN A 166 3.35 -2.67 27.79
CA GLN A 166 2.61 -2.09 26.68
C GLN A 166 3.50 -1.73 25.47
N PHE A 167 4.83 -1.75 25.60
CA PHE A 167 5.77 -1.40 24.54
C PHE A 167 6.91 -2.42 24.42
N PRO A 168 6.61 -3.68 24.04
CA PRO A 168 7.62 -4.71 23.89
C PRO A 168 8.67 -4.32 22.86
N SER A 169 9.91 -4.68 23.17
CA SER A 169 11.08 -4.63 22.29
C SER A 169 10.95 -5.63 21.14
N LYS A 170 11.88 -5.53 20.17
CA LYS A 170 11.86 -6.45 19.02
C LYS A 170 12.05 -7.90 19.46
N ASP A 171 12.95 -8.14 20.41
CA ASP A 171 13.27 -9.48 20.88
C ASP A 171 12.12 -10.06 21.71
N GLU A 172 11.46 -9.24 22.54
CA GLU A 172 10.23 -9.64 23.22
C GLU A 172 9.11 -9.96 22.22
N ILE A 173 8.91 -9.15 21.17
CA ILE A 173 7.91 -9.43 20.12
C ILE A 173 8.16 -10.78 19.46
N SER A 174 9.42 -11.07 19.10
CA SER A 174 9.79 -12.36 18.50
C SER A 174 9.69 -13.53 19.50
N GLY A 175 9.78 -13.26 20.80
CA GLY A 175 9.69 -14.25 21.87
C GLY A 175 8.27 -14.58 22.36
N ILE A 176 7.28 -13.71 22.14
CA ILE A 176 5.89 -13.94 22.59
C ILE A 176 5.30 -15.22 21.95
N PHE A 177 5.66 -15.53 20.71
CA PHE A 177 5.24 -16.75 20.01
C PHE A 177 6.42 -17.43 19.33
N VAL A 178 6.95 -18.49 19.95
CA VAL A 178 8.18 -19.17 19.51
C VAL A 178 7.98 -20.05 18.25
N ASN A 179 6.74 -20.40 17.89
CA ASN A 179 6.45 -21.41 16.85
C ASN A 179 5.61 -20.91 15.66
N GLY A 180 5.67 -19.63 15.30
CA GLY A 180 4.97 -19.11 14.11
C GLY A 180 3.44 -19.02 14.26
N GLU A 181 2.96 -19.00 15.49
CA GLU A 181 1.55 -18.81 15.82
C GLU A 181 1.02 -17.43 15.43
N LEU A 182 1.87 -16.40 15.55
CA LEU A 182 1.68 -15.08 14.97
C LEU A 182 3.03 -14.55 14.46
N SER A 183 3.01 -13.84 13.34
CA SER A 183 4.20 -13.12 12.88
C SER A 183 4.50 -11.90 13.76
N ASP A 184 5.77 -11.49 13.86
CA ASP A 184 6.20 -10.25 14.54
C ASP A 184 5.36 -9.03 14.11
N LYS A 185 4.96 -9.01 12.84
CA LYS A 185 4.14 -7.93 12.28
C LYS A 185 2.72 -7.95 12.84
N GLU A 186 2.12 -9.13 13.00
CA GLU A 186 0.78 -9.29 13.58
C GLU A 186 0.79 -8.90 15.06
N VAL A 187 1.75 -9.39 15.83
CA VAL A 187 1.95 -9.02 17.24
C VAL A 187 2.13 -7.51 17.36
N LYS A 188 3.05 -6.90 16.60
CA LYS A 188 3.27 -5.45 16.60
C LYS A 188 2.02 -4.65 16.26
N ASN A 189 1.22 -5.11 15.29
CA ASN A 189 -0.03 -4.46 14.91
C ASN A 189 -1.08 -4.57 16.01
N TRP A 190 -1.16 -5.71 16.68
CA TRP A 190 -2.05 -5.93 17.82
C TRP A 190 -1.73 -4.94 18.95
N PHE A 191 -0.47 -4.87 19.42
CA PHE A 191 -0.04 -3.92 20.45
C PHE A 191 -0.30 -2.46 20.03
N SER A 192 -0.09 -2.14 18.74
CA SER A 192 -0.42 -0.81 18.23
C SER A 192 -1.92 -0.52 18.26
N GLY A 193 -2.77 -1.49 17.94
CA GLY A 193 -4.22 -1.41 18.04
C GLY A 193 -4.68 -1.23 19.48
N GLU A 194 -4.11 -2.01 20.40
CA GLU A 194 -4.46 -1.98 21.83
C GLU A 194 -4.16 -0.62 22.45
N ARG A 195 -2.94 -0.09 22.23
CA ARG A 195 -2.60 1.27 22.67
C ARG A 195 -3.47 2.35 22.02
N GLN A 196 -4.05 2.12 20.86
CA GLN A 196 -5.00 3.08 20.25
C GLN A 196 -6.37 2.99 20.91
N ARG A 197 -6.86 1.78 21.20
CA ARG A 197 -8.13 1.56 21.89
C ARG A 197 -8.11 2.16 23.30
N ALA A 198 -7.05 1.88 24.08
CA ALA A 198 -6.86 2.47 25.40
C ALA A 198 -6.87 4.01 25.38
N ARG A 199 -6.21 4.65 24.40
CA ARG A 199 -6.25 6.11 24.24
C ARG A 199 -7.63 6.64 23.87
N LYS A 200 -8.39 5.92 23.04
CA LYS A 200 -9.75 6.32 22.66
C LYS A 200 -10.68 6.24 23.87
N LEU A 201 -10.63 5.14 24.61
CA LEU A 201 -11.41 4.96 25.84
C LEU A 201 -11.06 6.01 26.89
N ASN A 202 -9.78 6.33 27.06
CA ASN A 202 -9.37 7.40 27.94
C ASN A 202 -9.86 8.78 27.49
N LYS A 203 -9.82 9.07 26.18
CA LYS A 203 -10.38 10.32 25.62
C LYS A 203 -11.89 10.43 25.87
N SER A 204 -12.62 9.31 25.81
CA SER A 204 -14.05 9.25 26.16
C SER A 204 -14.30 9.11 27.67
N ARG A 205 -13.26 9.20 28.51
CA ARG A 205 -13.33 9.02 29.97
C ARG A 205 -13.95 7.69 30.42
N LEU A 206 -13.87 6.67 29.58
CA LEU A 206 -14.40 5.33 29.83
C LEU A 206 -13.36 4.40 30.48
N ALA A 207 -12.07 4.74 30.43
CA ALA A 207 -11.01 3.96 31.05
C ALA A 207 -9.76 4.80 31.38
N THR A 208 -8.99 4.34 32.37
CA THR A 208 -7.65 4.85 32.66
C THR A 208 -6.65 4.32 31.64
N LEU A 209 -5.57 5.06 31.40
CA LEU A 209 -4.49 4.59 30.54
C LEU A 209 -3.62 3.55 31.27
N PRO A 210 -3.04 2.58 30.54
CA PRO A 210 -2.03 1.70 31.10
C PRO A 210 -0.83 2.46 31.68
N SER A 211 -0.15 1.88 32.66
CA SER A 211 0.89 2.52 33.48
C SER A 211 2.02 3.17 32.67
N GLN A 212 2.69 2.43 31.76
CA GLN A 212 3.77 3.00 30.94
C GLN A 212 3.21 4.12 30.05
N MET A 213 2.02 3.94 29.49
CA MET A 213 1.40 4.96 28.64
C MET A 213 1.05 6.25 29.41
N GLN A 214 0.61 6.11 30.66
CA GLN A 214 0.30 7.23 31.53
C GLN A 214 1.59 8.00 31.87
N LEU A 215 2.63 7.30 32.34
CA LEU A 215 3.94 7.88 32.65
C LEU A 215 4.51 8.66 31.47
N LEU A 216 4.47 8.09 30.26
CA LEU A 216 4.96 8.78 29.05
C LEU A 216 4.12 10.01 28.68
N ASN A 217 2.80 9.97 28.89
CA ASN A 217 1.96 11.15 28.64
C ASN A 217 2.21 12.25 29.67
N ASP A 218 2.37 11.90 30.95
CA ASP A 218 2.54 12.87 32.03
C ASP A 218 3.92 13.52 31.97
N ALA A 219 4.97 12.76 31.66
CA ALA A 219 6.29 13.31 31.37
C ALA A 219 6.25 14.30 30.20
N TYR A 220 5.53 13.97 29.13
CA TYR A 220 5.40 14.87 27.97
C TYR A 220 4.59 16.14 28.27
N LYS A 221 3.55 16.05 29.11
CA LYS A 221 2.77 17.23 29.54
C LYS A 221 3.64 18.20 30.35
N THR A 222 4.53 17.65 31.18
CA THR A 222 5.44 18.44 32.02
C THR A 222 6.53 19.08 31.17
N ASN A 223 7.12 18.30 30.25
CA ASN A 223 8.17 18.77 29.34
C ASN A 223 8.01 18.11 27.96
N ASN A 224 7.91 18.92 26.90
CA ASN A 224 7.80 18.44 25.51
C ASN A 224 9.07 17.70 24.99
N SER A 225 10.16 17.75 25.76
CA SER A 225 11.40 16.99 25.55
C SER A 225 11.88 16.37 26.87
N PRO A 226 11.16 15.34 27.38
CA PRO A 226 11.50 14.73 28.66
C PRO A 226 12.79 13.90 28.56
N ASP A 227 13.42 13.62 29.70
CA ASP A 227 14.61 12.77 29.76
C ASP A 227 14.25 11.34 29.35
N ILE A 228 14.85 10.89 28.24
CA ILE A 228 14.56 9.59 27.65
C ILE A 228 15.25 8.46 28.42
N ALA A 229 16.40 8.73 29.04
CA ALA A 229 17.14 7.73 29.82
C ALA A 229 16.39 7.38 31.11
N GLU A 230 15.98 8.41 31.86
CA GLU A 230 15.18 8.24 33.07
C GLU A 230 13.86 7.53 32.78
N LEU A 231 13.18 7.90 31.69
CA LEU A 231 11.94 7.24 31.29
C LEU A 231 12.15 5.79 30.84
N SER A 232 13.27 5.49 30.19
CA SER A 232 13.61 4.11 29.81
C SER A 232 13.78 3.24 31.05
N GLU A 233 14.41 3.75 32.09
CA GLU A 233 14.58 3.05 33.37
C GLU A 233 13.23 2.85 34.07
N LYS A 234 12.43 3.90 34.19
CA LYS A 234 11.11 3.85 34.88
C LYS A 234 10.07 2.99 34.17
N THR A 235 10.13 2.92 32.85
CA THR A 235 9.09 2.24 32.05
C THR A 235 9.56 0.91 31.47
N GLY A 236 10.86 0.61 31.46
CA GLY A 236 11.42 -0.54 30.74
C GLY A 236 11.36 -0.42 29.21
N VAL A 237 10.89 0.72 28.67
CA VAL A 237 10.75 0.92 27.22
C VAL A 237 12.08 1.37 26.62
N CYS A 238 12.57 0.69 25.59
CA CYS A 238 13.88 1.00 25.03
C CYS A 238 13.98 2.44 24.49
N LEU A 239 15.19 3.02 24.62
CA LEU A 239 15.51 4.39 24.22
C LEU A 239 15.08 4.73 22.78
N GLN A 240 15.25 3.79 21.84
CA GLN A 240 14.86 3.99 20.44
C GLN A 240 13.35 4.19 20.29
N SER A 241 12.55 3.39 21.00
CA SER A 241 11.09 3.47 20.99
C SER A 241 10.59 4.76 21.60
N LEU A 242 11.17 5.18 22.73
CA LEU A 242 10.86 6.45 23.39
C LEU A 242 11.23 7.66 22.54
N THR A 243 12.44 7.67 21.97
CA THR A 243 12.90 8.72 21.05
C THR A 243 11.94 8.88 19.89
N ALA A 244 11.56 7.77 19.24
CA ALA A 244 10.61 7.79 18.14
C ALA A 244 9.21 8.22 18.59
N HIS A 245 8.77 7.84 19.79
CA HIS A 245 7.49 8.23 20.37
C HIS A 245 7.38 9.75 20.51
N PHE A 246 8.30 10.37 21.26
CA PHE A 246 8.26 11.81 21.52
C PHE A 246 8.49 12.64 20.26
N ALA A 247 9.34 12.18 19.34
CA ALA A 247 9.50 12.83 18.04
C ALA A 247 8.20 12.80 17.21
N ARG A 248 7.39 11.74 17.28
CA ARG A 248 6.07 11.71 16.62
C ARG A 248 5.07 12.64 17.32
N ARG A 249 5.10 12.69 18.65
CA ARG A 249 4.25 13.56 19.47
C ARG A 249 4.49 15.04 19.14
N ARG A 250 5.74 15.50 19.16
CA ARG A 250 6.13 16.87 18.77
C ARG A 250 5.69 17.22 17.35
N ARG A 251 5.83 16.30 16.38
CA ARG A 251 5.35 16.50 15.01
C ARG A 251 3.82 16.60 14.93
N ALA A 252 3.09 15.86 15.77
CA ALA A 252 1.64 15.96 15.84
C ALA A 252 1.19 17.32 16.39
N ASP A 253 1.82 17.80 17.45
CA ASP A 253 1.48 19.09 18.06
C ASP A 253 1.82 20.26 17.13
N LYS A 254 2.98 20.24 16.47
CA LYS A 254 3.31 21.23 15.41
C LYS A 254 2.26 21.28 14.29
N ARG A 255 1.68 20.14 13.92
CA ARG A 255 0.61 20.09 12.91
C ARG A 255 -0.70 20.69 13.42
N ARG A 256 -1.05 20.48 14.70
CA ARG A 256 -2.23 21.08 15.34
C ARG A 256 -2.11 22.60 15.36
N VAL A 257 -1.00 23.13 15.88
CA VAL A 257 -0.76 24.58 15.93
C VAL A 257 -0.83 25.21 14.52
N ARG A 258 -0.23 24.57 13.51
CA ARG A 258 -0.33 25.05 12.12
C ARG A 258 -1.76 25.04 11.58
N PHE A 259 -2.57 24.06 11.96
CA PHE A 259 -3.97 23.99 11.56
C PHE A 259 -4.82 25.06 12.25
N ASP A 260 -4.58 25.31 13.53
CA ASP A 260 -5.27 26.34 14.32
C ASP A 260 -4.94 27.74 13.80
N LEU A 261 -3.67 28.03 13.51
CA LEU A 261 -3.24 29.30 12.89
C LEU A 261 -3.92 29.54 11.53
N LYS A 262 -4.01 28.52 10.68
CA LYS A 262 -4.74 28.61 9.41
C LYS A 262 -6.24 28.84 9.63
N SER A 263 -6.82 28.20 10.63
CA SER A 263 -8.24 28.35 10.96
C SER A 263 -8.56 29.76 11.50
N ILE A 264 -7.64 30.34 12.28
CA ILE A 264 -7.74 31.73 12.75
C ILE A 264 -7.62 32.70 11.56
N GLN A 265 -6.64 32.53 10.69
CA GLN A 265 -6.48 33.37 9.50
C GLN A 265 -7.71 33.37 8.60
N ILE A 266 -8.33 32.20 8.37
CA ILE A 266 -9.58 32.09 7.60
C ILE A 266 -10.72 32.87 8.27
N LYS A 267 -10.87 32.77 9.60
CA LYS A 267 -11.91 33.51 10.34
C LYS A 267 -11.71 35.02 10.31
N VAL A 268 -10.46 35.51 10.38
CA VAL A 268 -10.15 36.95 10.28
C VAL A 268 -10.49 37.47 8.89
N VAL A 269 -10.11 36.76 7.82
CA VAL A 269 -10.42 37.14 6.44
C VAL A 269 -11.94 37.14 6.19
N SER A 270 -12.68 36.14 6.68
CA SER A 270 -14.15 36.13 6.54
C SER A 270 -14.86 37.25 7.30
N ARG A 271 -14.26 37.80 8.36
CA ARG A 271 -14.82 38.94 9.11
C ARG A 271 -14.57 40.27 8.40
N TYR A 272 -13.50 40.38 7.62
CA TYR A 272 -13.18 41.56 6.80
C TYR A 272 -13.98 41.65 5.48
N ILE A 273 -14.58 40.55 5.00
CA ILE A 273 -15.38 40.52 3.77
C ILE A 273 -16.88 40.80 4.05
N LYS A 274 -17.29 40.87 5.34
CA LYS A 274 -18.69 41.08 5.75
C LYS A 274 -18.99 42.48 6.31
N ASN A 275 -18.02 43.40 6.26
CA ASN A 275 -18.19 44.83 6.50
C ASN A 275 -17.83 45.58 5.21
#